data_AF-A0A927MY50-F1
#
_entry.id   AF-A0A927MY50-F1
#
_cell.length_a   1.000
_cell.length_b   1.000
_cell.length_c   1.000
_cell.angle_alpha   90.00
_cell.angle_beta   90.00
_cell.angle_gamma   90.00
#
_symmetry.space_group_name_H-M   'P 1'
#
loop_
_entity.id
_entity.type
_entity.pdbx_description
1 polymer ?
#
loop_
_entity_poly.entity_id
_entity_poly.type
_entity_poly.pdbx_seq_one_letter_code
_entity_poly.pdbx_strand_id
1 'polypeptide(L)'
;MANWAARVEWNDAGDLTDVALERIAETLRAHAAAACREREPDRASVNLTVEANTLRQADDLALRLVRDAVHAAGQRFEPSGVEVLDEATFAARLAEPTIPPLVGYAEIAEIAGVSRQRARELGNLEGFPPAVVETQAGPLRVRSQVETWMSTWERKPGRPRKASS
;
A
#
# COMPACT_ATOMS: atom_id res chain seq x y z
N MET A 1 -23.15 -20.51 1.53
CA MET A 1 -22.23 -19.63 2.27
C MET A 1 -20.99 -19.44 1.42
N ALA A 2 -20.51 -18.22 1.34
CA ALA A 2 -19.30 -17.86 0.60
C ALA A 2 -18.18 -17.51 1.59
N ASN A 3 -16.94 -17.67 1.15
CA ASN A 3 -15.76 -17.27 1.91
C ASN A 3 -15.47 -15.79 1.68
N TRP A 4 -15.19 -15.07 2.75
CA TRP A 4 -14.83 -13.67 2.74
C TRP A 4 -13.50 -13.50 3.47
N ALA A 5 -12.57 -12.79 2.84
CA ALA A 5 -11.34 -12.36 3.49
C ALA A 5 -11.62 -11.06 4.22
N ALA A 6 -11.40 -11.05 5.53
CA ALA A 6 -11.59 -9.88 6.37
C ALA A 6 -10.27 -9.43 6.99
N ARG A 7 -10.06 -8.12 7.07
CA ARG A 7 -9.00 -7.47 7.82
C ARG A 7 -9.64 -6.52 8.80
N VAL A 8 -9.42 -6.74 10.09
CA VAL A 8 -9.89 -5.86 11.16
C VAL A 8 -8.69 -5.18 11.79
N GLU A 9 -8.74 -3.87 11.91
CA GLU A 9 -7.69 -3.04 12.46
C GLU A 9 -8.21 -2.28 13.68
N TRP A 10 -7.39 -2.19 14.71
CA TRP A 10 -7.70 -1.42 15.92
C TRP A 10 -6.47 -0.68 16.42
N ASN A 11 -6.72 0.38 17.17
CA ASN A 11 -5.65 1.14 17.81
C ASN A 11 -5.13 0.35 19.00
N ASP A 12 -3.81 0.13 19.02
CA ASP A 12 -3.11 -0.37 20.18
C ASP A 12 -2.61 0.85 20.97
N ALA A 13 -2.91 0.94 22.26
CA ALA A 13 -2.44 2.04 23.10
C ALA A 13 -0.96 1.87 23.54
N GLY A 14 -0.22 0.96 22.90
CA GLY A 14 1.15 0.58 23.21
C GLY A 14 1.28 -0.57 24.21
N ASP A 15 0.16 -1.14 24.66
CA ASP A 15 0.09 -2.17 25.71
C ASP A 15 -0.05 -3.60 25.14
N LEU A 16 -0.21 -3.74 23.82
CA LEU A 16 -0.33 -5.06 23.20
C LEU A 16 1.01 -5.81 23.20
N THR A 17 1.10 -6.79 24.08
CA THR A 17 2.23 -7.72 24.14
C THR A 17 2.18 -8.76 23.03
N ASP A 18 3.33 -9.28 22.63
CA ASP A 18 3.41 -10.40 21.66
C ASP A 18 2.62 -11.62 22.16
N VAL A 19 2.62 -11.88 23.47
CA VAL A 19 1.84 -12.95 24.12
C VAL A 19 0.33 -12.74 23.96
N ALA A 20 -0.16 -11.50 24.02
CA ALA A 20 -1.57 -11.20 23.79
C ALA A 20 -1.92 -11.37 22.29
N LEU A 21 -1.03 -10.96 21.40
CA LEU A 21 -1.19 -11.12 19.95
C LEU A 21 -1.28 -12.61 19.55
N GLU A 22 -0.40 -13.45 20.12
CA GLU A 22 -0.43 -14.90 19.92
C GLU A 22 -1.74 -15.52 20.42
N ARG A 23 -2.27 -15.10 21.58
CA ARG A 23 -3.57 -15.59 22.08
C ARG A 23 -4.73 -15.22 21.16
N ILE A 24 -4.71 -14.00 20.60
CA ILE A 24 -5.72 -13.56 19.63
C ILE A 24 -5.67 -14.45 18.39
N ALA A 25 -4.48 -14.68 17.83
CA ALA A 25 -4.31 -15.55 16.67
C ALA A 25 -4.76 -16.99 16.95
N GLU A 26 -4.42 -17.55 18.11
CA GLU A 26 -4.81 -18.91 18.49
C GLU A 26 -6.33 -19.05 18.67
N THR A 27 -6.97 -18.05 19.30
CA THR A 27 -8.43 -18.04 19.47
C THR A 27 -9.16 -18.05 18.12
N LEU A 28 -8.58 -17.40 17.12
CA LEU A 28 -9.14 -17.27 15.78
C LEU A 28 -8.56 -18.28 14.78
N ARG A 29 -7.83 -19.30 15.24
CA ARG A 29 -7.17 -20.29 14.38
C ARG A 29 -8.13 -21.03 13.45
N ALA A 30 -9.37 -21.26 13.90
CA ALA A 30 -10.43 -21.87 13.09
C ALA A 30 -10.79 -21.06 11.83
N HIS A 31 -10.46 -19.76 11.82
CA HIS A 31 -10.69 -18.82 10.73
C HIS A 31 -9.42 -18.52 9.93
N ALA A 32 -8.39 -19.38 10.04
CA ALA A 32 -7.07 -19.20 9.43
C ALA A 32 -6.47 -17.81 9.72
N ALA A 33 -6.68 -17.32 10.95
CA ALA A 33 -6.34 -15.95 11.30
C ALA A 33 -4.82 -15.73 11.44
N ALA A 34 -4.37 -14.56 11.01
CA ALA A 34 -3.03 -14.04 11.24
C ALA A 34 -3.12 -12.67 11.89
N ALA A 35 -2.49 -12.52 13.07
CA ALA A 35 -2.47 -11.27 13.83
C ALA A 35 -1.11 -10.58 13.67
N CYS A 36 -1.13 -9.26 13.45
CA CYS A 36 0.07 -8.45 13.29
C CYS A 36 -0.04 -7.16 14.11
N ARG A 37 1.11 -6.65 14.54
CA ARG A 37 1.23 -5.34 15.18
C ARG A 37 2.20 -4.48 14.38
N GLU A 38 1.76 -3.29 14.04
CA GLU A 38 2.55 -2.18 13.52
C GLU A 38 2.92 -1.28 14.70
N ARG A 39 4.20 -0.93 14.81
CA ARG A 39 4.71 -0.09 15.92
C ARG A 39 4.63 1.41 15.62
N GLU A 40 4.55 1.78 14.35
CA GLU A 40 4.50 3.17 13.92
C GLU A 40 3.57 3.30 12.70
N PRO A 41 2.34 3.82 12.87
CA PRO A 41 1.66 4.09 14.14
C PRO A 41 1.33 2.81 14.93
N ASP A 42 1.14 2.92 16.25
CA ASP A 42 0.73 1.78 17.09
C ASP A 42 -0.66 1.26 16.68
N ARG A 43 -0.66 0.22 15.86
CA ARG A 43 -1.86 -0.40 15.31
C ARG A 43 -1.72 -1.90 15.36
N ALA A 44 -2.82 -2.58 15.64
CA ALA A 44 -2.90 -4.01 15.50
C ALA A 44 -3.93 -4.38 14.45
N SER A 45 -3.68 -5.48 13.76
CA SER A 45 -4.54 -5.98 12.70
C SER A 45 -4.64 -7.49 12.76
N VAL A 46 -5.81 -8.01 12.39
CA VAL A 46 -6.03 -9.43 12.17
C VAL A 46 -6.62 -9.62 10.79
N ASN A 47 -5.98 -10.48 10.00
CA ASN A 47 -6.55 -11.01 8.77
C ASN A 47 -7.16 -12.37 9.08
N LEU A 48 -8.40 -12.62 8.66
CA LEU A 48 -9.12 -13.87 8.89
C LEU A 48 -10.07 -14.18 7.73
N THR A 49 -10.48 -15.45 7.63
CA THR A 49 -11.52 -15.88 6.68
C THR A 49 -12.81 -16.20 7.42
N VAL A 50 -13.93 -15.66 6.94
CA VAL A 50 -15.26 -15.90 7.50
C VAL A 50 -16.22 -16.42 6.44
N GLU A 51 -17.10 -17.33 6.86
CA GLU A 51 -18.18 -17.85 6.02
C GLU A 51 -19.46 -17.06 6.28
N ALA A 52 -20.01 -16.45 5.23
CA ALA A 52 -21.26 -15.68 5.32
C ALA A 52 -22.01 -15.67 3.99
N ASN A 53 -23.29 -15.31 4.02
CA ASN A 53 -24.10 -15.23 2.79
C ASN A 53 -24.09 -13.83 2.16
N THR A 54 -23.66 -12.80 2.91
CA THR A 54 -23.57 -11.43 2.43
C THR A 54 -22.34 -10.71 2.99
N LEU A 55 -21.89 -9.67 2.29
CA LEU A 55 -20.81 -8.80 2.74
C LEU A 55 -21.07 -8.23 4.14
N ARG A 56 -22.29 -7.74 4.40
CA ARG A 56 -22.70 -7.20 5.71
C ARG A 56 -22.58 -8.25 6.82
N GLN A 57 -23.02 -9.48 6.56
CA GLN A 57 -22.90 -10.57 7.54
C GLN A 57 -21.44 -10.94 7.80
N ALA A 58 -20.60 -10.93 6.77
CA ALA A 58 -19.16 -11.17 6.91
C ALA A 58 -18.49 -10.09 7.76
N ASP A 59 -18.80 -8.82 7.50
CA ASP A 59 -18.32 -7.66 8.27
C ASP A 59 -18.72 -7.75 9.75
N ASP A 60 -20.01 -7.92 10.04
CA ASP A 60 -20.53 -8.06 11.39
C ASP A 60 -19.91 -9.26 12.13
N LEU A 61 -19.67 -10.37 11.41
CA LEU A 61 -19.08 -11.59 11.95
C LEU A 61 -17.59 -11.40 12.25
N ALA A 62 -16.82 -10.83 11.33
CA ALA A 62 -15.40 -10.57 11.51
C ALA A 62 -15.13 -9.63 12.69
N LEU A 63 -15.84 -8.49 12.75
CA LEU A 63 -15.71 -7.51 13.84
C LEU A 63 -16.01 -8.14 15.21
N ARG A 64 -17.08 -8.95 15.29
CA ARG A 64 -17.45 -9.65 16.52
C ARG A 64 -16.39 -10.65 16.95
N LEU A 65 -15.94 -11.52 16.05
CA LEU A 65 -14.92 -12.53 16.36
C LEU A 65 -13.62 -11.88 16.86
N VAL A 66 -13.15 -10.84 16.18
CA VAL A 66 -11.92 -10.14 16.57
C VAL A 66 -12.10 -9.42 17.91
N ARG A 67 -13.20 -8.69 18.12
CA ARG A 67 -13.49 -8.06 19.40
C ARG A 67 -13.48 -9.06 20.54
N ASP A 68 -14.17 -10.18 20.38
CA ASP A 68 -14.32 -11.18 21.43
C ASP A 68 -12.96 -11.85 21.74
N ALA A 69 -12.12 -12.10 20.73
CA ALA A 69 -10.75 -12.59 20.91
C ALA A 69 -9.82 -11.57 21.59
N VAL A 70 -9.91 -10.29 21.22
CA VAL A 70 -9.14 -9.19 21.84
C VAL A 70 -9.53 -9.04 23.31
N HIS A 71 -10.82 -9.07 23.63
CA HIS A 71 -11.30 -9.03 25.01
C HIS A 71 -10.87 -10.27 25.81
N ALA A 72 -10.89 -11.47 25.22
CA ALA A 72 -10.41 -12.69 25.87
C ALA A 72 -8.90 -12.63 26.18
N ALA A 73 -8.11 -11.88 25.39
CA ALA A 73 -6.71 -11.60 25.66
C ALA A 73 -6.50 -10.47 26.71
N GLY A 74 -7.57 -9.93 27.29
CA GLY A 74 -7.54 -8.86 28.29
C GLY A 74 -7.21 -7.48 27.71
N GLN A 75 -7.37 -7.31 26.39
CA GLN A 75 -7.04 -6.08 25.68
C GLN A 75 -8.30 -5.26 25.38
N ARG A 76 -8.14 -3.94 25.25
CA ARG A 76 -9.22 -3.06 24.80
C ARG A 76 -9.34 -3.14 23.29
N PHE A 77 -10.58 -3.20 22.79
CA PHE A 77 -10.85 -3.18 21.36
C PHE A 77 -11.44 -1.84 20.93
N GLU A 78 -10.65 -1.06 20.18
CA GLU A 78 -11.08 0.20 19.55
C GLU A 78 -10.87 0.11 18.02
N PRO A 79 -11.85 -0.41 17.28
CA PRO A 79 -11.70 -0.63 15.85
C PRO A 79 -11.48 0.70 15.12
N SER A 80 -10.43 0.75 14.31
CA SER A 80 -10.10 1.90 13.46
C SER A 80 -10.35 1.63 11.98
N GLY A 81 -10.50 0.37 11.59
CA GLY A 81 -10.82 -0.01 10.22
C GLY A 81 -11.32 -1.45 10.12
N VAL A 82 -12.18 -1.69 9.13
CA VAL A 82 -12.54 -3.03 8.69
C VAL A 82 -12.57 -3.04 7.17
N GLU A 83 -11.95 -4.05 6.58
CA GLU A 83 -12.04 -4.35 5.17
C GLU A 83 -12.53 -5.78 5.01
N VAL A 84 -13.52 -5.98 4.16
CA VAL A 84 -14.02 -7.30 3.80
C VAL A 84 -14.11 -7.39 2.29
N LEU A 85 -13.49 -8.42 1.74
CA LEU A 85 -13.40 -8.69 0.32
C LEU A 85 -13.95 -10.08 0.03
N ASP A 86 -14.61 -10.23 -1.12
CA ASP A 86 -14.82 -11.56 -1.68
C ASP A 86 -13.48 -12.17 -2.11
N GLU A 87 -13.46 -13.50 -2.24
CA GLU A 87 -12.26 -14.26 -2.55
C GLU A 87 -11.58 -13.85 -3.87
N ALA A 88 -12.36 -13.54 -4.91
CA ALA A 88 -11.82 -13.15 -6.21
C ALA A 88 -11.14 -11.78 -6.15
N THR A 89 -11.77 -10.82 -5.46
CA THR A 89 -11.21 -9.48 -5.23
C THR A 89 -9.96 -9.55 -4.34
N PHE A 90 -9.98 -10.37 -3.30
CA PHE A 90 -8.80 -10.59 -2.45
C PHE A 90 -7.63 -11.19 -3.24
N ALA A 91 -7.88 -12.23 -4.03
CA ALA A 91 -6.86 -12.85 -4.87
C ALA A 91 -6.27 -11.88 -5.91
N ALA A 92 -7.12 -11.04 -6.52
CA ALA A 92 -6.67 -10.02 -7.47
C ALA A 92 -5.73 -8.99 -6.81
N ARG A 93 -6.06 -8.51 -5.60
CA ARG A 93 -5.20 -7.57 -4.86
C ARG A 93 -3.91 -8.22 -4.38
N LEU A 94 -3.94 -9.48 -3.97
CA LEU A 94 -2.74 -10.21 -3.55
C LEU A 94 -1.75 -10.39 -4.71
N ALA A 95 -2.25 -10.48 -5.94
CA ALA A 95 -1.43 -10.56 -7.14
C ALA A 95 -0.86 -9.20 -7.59
N GLU A 96 -1.37 -8.08 -7.07
CA GLU A 96 -0.87 -6.75 -7.40
C GLU A 96 0.45 -6.46 -6.67
N PRO A 97 1.53 -6.09 -7.39
CA PRO A 97 2.80 -5.74 -6.74
C PRO A 97 2.63 -4.58 -5.74
N THR A 98 3.08 -4.78 -4.51
CA THR A 98 3.04 -3.73 -3.46
C THR A 98 3.92 -2.52 -3.80
N ILE A 99 4.95 -2.72 -4.64
CA ILE A 99 5.83 -1.65 -5.10
C ILE A 99 5.28 -1.13 -6.44
N PRO A 100 4.92 0.17 -6.54
CA PRO A 100 4.46 0.72 -7.79
C PRO A 100 5.57 0.66 -8.86
N PRO A 101 5.22 0.66 -10.16
CA PRO A 101 6.23 0.66 -11.22
C PRO A 101 7.18 1.84 -11.06
N LEU A 102 8.48 1.54 -11.05
CA LEU A 102 9.55 2.54 -10.93
C LEU A 102 10.24 2.76 -12.28
N VAL A 103 10.71 3.99 -12.49
CA VAL A 103 11.42 4.39 -13.71
C VAL A 103 12.72 5.13 -13.36
N GLY A 104 13.77 4.84 -14.11
CA GLY A 104 15.03 5.59 -14.11
C GLY A 104 15.09 6.57 -15.28
N TYR A 105 16.25 7.20 -15.49
CA TYR A 105 16.40 8.21 -16.54
C TYR A 105 16.26 7.67 -17.97
N ALA A 106 16.49 6.36 -18.18
CA ALA A 106 16.29 5.75 -19.49
C ALA A 106 14.80 5.71 -19.85
N GLU A 107 13.97 5.22 -18.93
CA GLU A 107 12.53 5.13 -19.12
C GLU A 107 11.88 6.53 -19.12
N ILE A 108 12.37 7.46 -18.28
CA ILE A 108 11.92 8.86 -18.30
C ILE A 108 12.20 9.50 -19.67
N ALA A 109 13.36 9.21 -20.28
CA ALA A 109 13.70 9.73 -21.60
C ALA A 109 12.73 9.21 -22.68
N GLU A 110 12.36 7.93 -22.60
CA GLU A 110 11.37 7.31 -23.49
C GLU A 110 9.97 7.91 -23.29
N ILE A 111 9.51 8.03 -22.03
CA ILE A 111 8.22 8.65 -21.68
C ILE A 111 8.13 10.09 -22.21
N ALA A 112 9.20 10.87 -22.03
CA ALA A 112 9.23 12.26 -22.46
C ALA A 112 9.58 12.43 -23.96
N GLY A 113 10.02 11.39 -24.65
CA GLY A 113 10.50 11.49 -26.04
C GLY A 113 11.73 12.41 -26.17
N VAL A 114 12.65 12.38 -25.21
CA VAL A 114 13.88 13.20 -25.17
C VAL A 114 15.13 12.34 -25.01
N SER A 115 16.31 12.95 -25.03
CA SER A 115 17.56 12.23 -24.73
C SER A 115 17.69 11.91 -23.22
N ARG A 116 18.48 10.90 -22.87
CA ARG A 116 18.80 10.57 -21.48
C ARG A 116 19.43 11.74 -20.71
N GLN A 117 20.25 12.54 -21.39
CA GLN A 117 20.81 13.76 -20.80
C GLN A 117 19.71 14.76 -20.46
N ARG A 118 18.77 14.98 -21.38
CA ARG A 118 17.64 15.87 -21.12
C ARG A 118 16.75 15.33 -20.00
N ALA A 119 16.51 14.03 -19.93
CA ALA A 119 15.78 13.41 -18.82
C ALA A 119 16.45 13.66 -17.46
N ARG A 120 17.79 13.65 -17.39
CA ARG A 120 18.54 14.05 -16.19
C ARG A 120 18.30 15.51 -15.81
N GLU A 121 18.31 16.42 -16.79
CA GLU A 121 18.00 17.83 -16.55
C GLU A 121 16.57 18.04 -16.06
N LEU A 122 15.59 17.31 -16.61
CA LEU A 122 14.21 17.32 -16.12
C LEU A 122 14.12 16.89 -14.67
N GLY A 123 14.90 15.86 -14.29
CA GLY A 123 14.97 15.37 -12.92
C GLY A 123 15.45 16.38 -11.88
N ASN A 124 16.07 17.49 -12.31
CA ASN A 124 16.53 18.57 -11.45
C ASN A 124 15.58 19.77 -11.41
N LEU A 125 14.48 19.73 -12.17
CA LEU A 125 13.49 20.81 -12.18
C LEU A 125 12.68 20.81 -10.89
N GLU A 126 12.30 22.01 -10.44
CA GLU A 126 11.40 22.17 -9.32
C GLU A 126 10.05 21.50 -9.62
N GLY A 127 9.53 20.78 -8.62
CA GLY A 127 8.28 20.03 -8.74
C GLY A 127 8.39 18.72 -9.53
N PHE A 128 9.56 18.37 -10.07
CA PHE A 128 9.75 17.03 -10.66
C PHE A 128 9.64 15.97 -9.55
N PRO A 129 9.01 14.80 -9.81
CA PRO A 129 8.81 13.78 -8.79
C PRO A 129 10.11 13.38 -8.07
N PRO A 130 10.07 13.26 -6.73
CA PRO A 130 11.24 12.85 -5.97
C PRO A 130 11.60 11.38 -6.24
N ALA A 131 12.87 11.05 -6.07
CA ALA A 131 13.31 9.66 -6.08
C ALA A 131 12.76 8.95 -4.83
N VAL A 132 12.16 7.78 -5.02
CA VAL A 132 11.73 6.92 -3.91
C VAL A 132 12.83 5.94 -3.51
N VAL A 133 13.79 5.69 -4.40
CA VAL A 133 14.97 4.84 -4.14
C VAL A 133 16.18 5.43 -4.86
N GLU A 134 17.29 5.56 -4.16
CA GLU A 134 18.60 5.86 -4.75
C GLU A 134 19.37 4.55 -4.96
N THR A 135 19.75 4.25 -6.21
CA THR A 135 20.51 3.04 -6.55
C THR A 135 21.88 3.39 -7.15
N GLN A 136 22.80 2.42 -7.23
CA GLN A 136 24.07 2.62 -7.93
C GLN A 136 23.92 3.00 -9.41
N ALA A 137 22.84 2.55 -10.07
CA ALA A 137 22.52 2.89 -11.45
C ALA A 137 21.85 4.27 -11.59
N GLY A 138 21.39 4.86 -10.48
CA GLY A 138 20.74 6.15 -10.41
C GLY A 138 19.41 6.14 -9.63
N PRO A 139 18.78 7.32 -9.48
CA PRO A 139 17.51 7.48 -8.77
C PRO A 139 16.35 6.85 -9.52
N LEU A 140 15.51 6.11 -8.79
CA LEU A 140 14.26 5.53 -9.26
C LEU A 140 13.06 6.33 -8.74
N ARG A 141 12.11 6.60 -9.63
CA ARG A 141 10.92 7.41 -9.37
C ARG A 141 9.65 6.63 -9.70
N VAL A 142 8.55 6.97 -9.06
CA VAL A 142 7.25 6.35 -9.38
C VAL A 142 6.81 6.76 -10.79
N ARG A 143 6.55 5.77 -11.65
CA ARG A 143 6.22 5.98 -13.06
C ARG A 143 5.02 6.91 -13.25
N SER A 144 3.94 6.67 -12.52
CA SER A 144 2.70 7.45 -12.62
C SER A 144 2.88 8.92 -12.23
N GLN A 145 3.75 9.22 -11.26
CA GLN A 145 4.07 10.60 -10.89
C GLN A 145 4.84 11.32 -11.99
N VAL A 146 5.79 10.63 -12.63
CA VAL A 146 6.51 11.18 -13.80
C VAL A 146 5.55 11.44 -14.95
N GLU A 147 4.70 10.49 -15.30
CA GLU A 147 3.71 10.65 -16.37
C GLU A 147 2.75 11.82 -16.09
N THR A 148 2.29 11.94 -14.84
CA THR A 148 1.43 13.04 -14.40
C THR A 148 2.14 14.38 -14.55
N TRP A 149 3.37 14.50 -14.03
CA TRP A 149 4.16 15.72 -14.17
C TRP A 149 4.37 16.10 -15.65
N MET A 150 4.71 15.12 -16.51
CA MET A 150 4.90 15.33 -17.94
C MET A 150 3.63 15.82 -18.64
N SER A 151 2.45 15.34 -18.22
CA SER A 151 1.17 15.78 -18.80
C SER A 151 0.85 17.25 -18.51
N THR A 152 1.34 17.76 -17.37
CA THR A 152 1.13 19.15 -16.93
C THR A 152 2.27 20.10 -17.30
N TRP A 153 3.43 19.56 -17.69
CA TRP A 153 4.63 20.35 -17.91
C TRP A 153 4.64 20.98 -19.31
N GLU A 154 4.54 22.31 -19.36
CA GLU A 154 4.72 23.06 -20.60
C GLU A 154 6.20 23.10 -21.02
N ARG A 155 6.50 22.47 -22.16
CA ARG A 155 7.84 22.50 -22.77
C ARG A 155 8.17 23.92 -23.22
N LYS A 156 9.09 24.59 -22.52
CA LYS A 156 9.71 25.82 -23.03
C LYS A 156 10.64 25.47 -24.21
N PRO A 157 10.38 25.96 -25.44
CA PRO A 157 11.27 25.71 -26.58
C PRO A 157 12.67 26.25 -26.29
N GLY A 158 13.70 25.45 -26.58
CA GLY A 158 15.10 25.87 -26.45
C GLY A 158 15.46 26.99 -27.43
N ARG A 159 16.51 27.74 -27.11
CA ARG A 159 17.03 28.85 -27.93
C ARG A 159 17.32 28.38 -29.37
N PRO A 160 16.81 29.05 -30.42
CA PRO A 160 17.10 28.68 -31.80
C PRO A 160 18.60 28.63 -32.05
N ARG A 161 19.05 27.58 -32.76
CA ARG A 161 20.45 27.44 -33.18
C ARG A 161 20.81 28.67 -34.03
N LYS A 162 21.83 29.44 -33.65
CA LYS A 162 22.31 30.55 -34.50
C LYS A 162 22.65 29.98 -35.87
N ALA A 163 22.02 30.50 -36.92
CA ALA A 163 22.41 30.23 -38.29
C ALA A 163 23.86 30.70 -38.47
N SER A 164 24.75 29.79 -38.84
CA SER A 164 26.11 30.11 -39.25
C SER A 164 26.05 30.74 -40.65
N SER A 165 26.37 32.04 -40.74
CA SER A 165 26.72 32.73 -41.99
C SER A 165 28.12 32.34 -42.45
#